data_AF-A0A970J7S4-F1
#
_entry.id   AF-A0A970J7S4-F1
#
_cell.length_a   1.000
_cell.length_b   1.000
_cell.length_c   1.000
_cell.angle_alpha   90.00
_cell.angle_beta   90.00
_cell.angle_gamma   90.00
#
_symmetry.space_group_name_H-M   'P 1'
#
loop_
_entity.id
_entity.type
_entity.pdbx_description
1 polymer ?
#
loop_
_entity_poly.entity_id
_entity_poly.type
_entity_poly.pdbx_seq_one_letter_code
_entity_poly.pdbx_strand_id
1 'polypeptide(L)'
;MKKTALFLMIITIASKIVGFGREITLSYFYGASNISDAFLVSITIPNVIFSFIGTGISTGYIPIYSEIEQEYGEREANKFTNNLVNIFLCLCTIIIIFGLTFTEPLVKMFAKGFEGETLALSIQFTKLSMLSIYFTGLVYIFSEYLRLKGNYILPASIGFPMNFFVIAAIFISFKTNIFVLSIGFILSIISQLILLVPFVRKKCYNHTFLVFDVKDEHIKKIVYIALPVMFGVSVNQLNVLIDRTLASTIAVGGISALNYASKLNGFVQGLFVTTISTVMYPMISKMAAQNNFHVLKKSVSEAINLINLFVIPATVGAIIFAEPVVKLLFGRGAFDSKALSMTSNALFFYSIGMIGYGLREILSRAF
;
A
#
# COMPACT_ATOMS: atom_id res chain seq x y z
N MET A 1 -15.96 15.98 -13.96
CA MET A 1 -15.95 15.14 -12.74
C MET A 1 -16.26 13.66 -13.02
N LYS A 2 -17.44 13.28 -13.54
CA LYS A 2 -17.79 11.86 -13.79
C LYS A 2 -16.81 11.11 -14.71
N LYS A 3 -16.38 11.71 -15.82
CA LYS A 3 -15.37 11.12 -16.74
C LYS A 3 -14.01 10.90 -16.06
N THR A 4 -13.53 11.87 -15.29
CA THR A 4 -12.26 11.78 -14.55
C THR A 4 -12.33 10.68 -13.48
N ALA A 5 -13.43 10.61 -12.72
CA ALA A 5 -13.62 9.56 -11.72
C ALA A 5 -13.65 8.16 -12.34
N LEU A 6 -14.37 7.97 -13.45
CA LEU A 6 -14.40 6.71 -14.19
C LEU A 6 -13.01 6.33 -14.71
N PHE A 7 -12.26 7.29 -15.25
CA PHE A 7 -10.91 7.05 -15.74
C PHE A 7 -9.94 6.68 -14.61
N LEU A 8 -10.02 7.34 -13.46
CA LEU A 8 -9.22 7.00 -12.28
C LEU A 8 -9.56 5.60 -11.74
N MET A 9 -10.83 5.21 -11.78
CA MET A 9 -11.27 3.87 -11.43
C MET A 9 -10.65 2.82 -12.36
N ILE A 10 -10.71 3.05 -13.68
CA ILE A 10 -10.10 2.16 -14.68
C ILE A 10 -8.59 2.03 -14.45
N ILE A 11 -7.89 3.15 -14.24
CA ILE A 11 -6.45 3.15 -13.95
C ILE A 11 -6.14 2.35 -12.69
N THR A 12 -6.92 2.55 -11.62
CA THR A 12 -6.71 1.88 -10.34
C THR A 12 -6.91 0.37 -10.47
N ILE A 13 -7.96 -0.05 -11.18
CA ILE A 13 -8.24 -1.47 -11.45
C ILE A 13 -7.13 -2.08 -12.31
N ALA A 14 -6.75 -1.42 -13.40
CA ALA A 14 -5.66 -1.87 -14.26
C ALA A 14 -4.35 -2.00 -13.48
N SER A 15 -4.03 -1.04 -12.61
CA SER A 15 -2.85 -1.08 -11.74
C SER A 15 -2.89 -2.27 -10.77
N LYS A 16 -4.06 -2.56 -10.18
CA LYS A 16 -4.26 -3.75 -9.33
C LYS A 16 -4.09 -5.06 -10.12
N ILE A 17 -4.57 -5.13 -11.37
CA ILE A 17 -4.40 -6.30 -12.24
C ILE A 17 -2.92 -6.53 -12.54
N VAL A 18 -2.16 -5.49 -12.91
CA VAL A 18 -0.71 -5.61 -13.12
C VAL A 18 0.00 -6.01 -11.81
N GLY A 19 -0.44 -5.46 -10.67
CA GLY A 19 0.05 -5.83 -9.36
C GLY A 19 -0.24 -7.29 -8.99
N PHE A 20 -1.39 -7.83 -9.42
CA PHE A 20 -1.70 -9.24 -9.28
C PHE A 20 -0.81 -10.11 -10.19
N GLY A 21 -0.55 -9.65 -11.42
CA GLY A 21 0.43 -10.25 -12.33
C GLY A 21 1.82 -10.38 -11.71
N ARG A 22 2.28 -9.36 -10.97
CA ARG A 22 3.54 -9.42 -10.21
C ARG A 22 3.55 -10.57 -9.19
N GLU A 23 2.46 -10.79 -8.47
CA GLU A 23 2.35 -11.88 -7.49
C GLU A 23 2.37 -13.25 -8.17
N ILE A 24 1.67 -13.39 -9.31
CA ILE A 24 1.74 -14.60 -10.13
C ILE A 24 3.19 -14.85 -10.57
N THR A 25 3.89 -13.83 -11.07
CA THR A 25 5.29 -13.96 -11.48
C THR A 25 6.19 -14.39 -10.31
N LEU A 26 6.04 -13.77 -9.13
CA LEU A 26 6.81 -14.15 -7.94
C LEU A 26 6.55 -15.61 -7.55
N SER A 27 5.29 -16.02 -7.51
CA SER A 27 4.91 -17.40 -7.18
C SER A 27 5.40 -18.42 -8.20
N TYR A 28 5.43 -18.07 -9.49
CA TYR A 28 5.88 -18.96 -10.55
C TYR A 28 7.37 -19.26 -10.44
N PHE A 29 8.19 -18.25 -10.15
CA PHE A 29 9.65 -18.40 -10.09
C PHE A 29 10.16 -18.86 -8.73
N TYR A 30 9.52 -18.42 -7.63
CA TYR A 30 10.01 -18.64 -6.28
C TYR A 30 9.03 -19.38 -5.36
N GLY A 31 7.82 -19.69 -5.83
CA GLY A 31 6.83 -20.45 -5.05
C GLY A 31 6.45 -19.77 -3.73
N ALA A 32 6.03 -20.58 -2.76
CA ALA A 32 6.01 -20.18 -1.36
C ALA A 32 7.25 -20.79 -0.67
N SER A 33 8.35 -20.06 -0.68
CA SER A 33 9.68 -20.52 -0.22
C SER A 33 10.33 -19.55 0.76
N ASN A 34 11.50 -19.93 1.27
CA ASN A 34 12.37 -19.03 2.05
C ASN A 34 12.74 -17.75 1.29
N ILE A 35 12.97 -17.83 -0.03
CA ILE A 35 13.34 -16.66 -0.85
C ILE A 35 12.17 -15.68 -0.96
N SER A 36 10.98 -16.17 -1.31
CA SER A 36 9.80 -15.32 -1.44
C SER A 36 9.37 -14.75 -0.09
N ASP A 37 9.46 -15.54 0.99
CA ASP A 37 9.21 -15.08 2.35
C ASP A 37 10.18 -13.97 2.77
N ALA A 38 11.49 -14.17 2.54
CA ALA A 38 12.53 -13.18 2.84
C ALA A 38 12.33 -11.88 2.06
N PHE A 39 12.02 -11.99 0.76
CA PHE A 39 11.74 -10.83 -0.09
C PHE A 39 10.47 -10.10 0.33
N LEU A 40 9.40 -10.82 0.66
CA LEU A 40 8.15 -10.20 1.10
C LEU A 40 8.31 -9.50 2.45
N VAL A 41 9.08 -10.05 3.39
CA VAL A 41 9.40 -9.40 4.67
C VAL A 41 10.24 -8.15 4.44
N SER A 42 11.28 -8.24 3.61
CA SER A 42 12.19 -7.11 3.37
C SER A 42 11.50 -5.91 2.74
N ILE A 43 10.49 -6.10 1.88
CA ILE A 43 9.70 -4.98 1.34
C ILE A 43 8.60 -4.53 2.30
N THR A 44 8.13 -5.38 3.20
CA THR A 44 7.06 -5.03 4.15
C THR A 44 7.56 -4.10 5.23
N ILE A 45 8.75 -4.34 5.76
CA ILE A 45 9.37 -3.51 6.81
C ILE A 45 9.34 -2.01 6.44
N PRO A 46 9.95 -1.57 5.33
CA PRO A 46 9.92 -0.16 4.95
C PRO A 46 8.51 0.32 4.62
N ASN A 47 7.66 -0.51 3.97
CA ASN A 47 6.29 -0.13 3.63
C ASN A 47 5.42 0.12 4.87
N VAL A 48 5.54 -0.69 5.92
CA VAL A 48 4.79 -0.52 7.17
C VAL A 48 5.23 0.77 7.86
N ILE A 49 6.54 0.98 8.03
CA ILE A 49 7.09 2.22 8.59
C ILE A 49 6.58 3.43 7.81
N PHE A 50 6.59 3.35 6.48
CA PHE A 50 6.17 4.46 5.63
C PHE A 50 4.68 4.68 5.53
N SER A 51 3.87 3.64 5.68
CA SER A 51 2.43 3.79 5.66
C SER A 51 1.94 4.73 6.77
N PHE A 52 2.59 4.72 7.94
CA PHE A 52 2.31 5.65 9.03
C PHE A 52 2.63 7.09 8.61
N ILE A 53 3.89 7.33 8.27
CA ILE A 53 4.39 8.66 7.96
C ILE A 53 3.68 9.24 6.73
N GLY A 54 3.53 8.42 5.68
CA GLY A 54 2.87 8.79 4.44
C GLY A 54 1.40 9.16 4.62
N THR A 55 0.65 8.41 5.44
CA THR A 55 -0.76 8.78 5.71
C THR A 55 -0.87 10.09 6.49
N GLY A 56 0.02 10.28 7.47
CA GLY A 56 0.10 11.53 8.22
C GLY A 56 0.36 12.73 7.31
N ILE A 57 1.34 12.61 6.40
CA ILE A 57 1.62 13.59 5.36
C ILE A 57 0.39 13.80 4.48
N SER A 58 -0.21 12.75 3.94
CA SER A 58 -1.38 12.86 3.03
C SER A 58 -2.58 13.57 3.66
N THR A 59 -2.79 13.42 4.95
CA THR A 59 -3.92 14.06 5.64
C THR A 59 -3.65 15.55 5.90
N GLY A 60 -2.44 15.90 6.35
CA GLY A 60 -2.11 17.28 6.72
C GLY A 60 -1.67 18.16 5.54
N TYR A 61 -1.13 17.57 4.48
CA TYR A 61 -0.45 18.31 3.42
C TYR A 61 -1.36 19.26 2.65
N ILE A 62 -2.48 18.74 2.10
CA ILE A 62 -3.43 19.52 1.30
C ILE A 62 -3.99 20.73 2.07
N PRO A 63 -4.60 20.56 3.27
CA PRO A 63 -5.21 21.69 3.97
C PRO A 63 -4.19 22.77 4.33
N ILE A 64 -3.00 22.38 4.81
CA ILE A 64 -1.96 23.34 5.21
C ILE A 64 -1.35 24.05 4.00
N TYR A 65 -1.07 23.33 2.92
CA TYR A 65 -0.60 23.96 1.69
C TYR A 65 -1.63 24.96 1.16
N SER A 66 -2.91 24.58 1.12
CA SER A 66 -3.99 25.47 0.63
C SER A 66 -4.18 26.70 1.50
N GLU A 67 -4.06 26.58 2.83
CA GLU A 67 -4.08 27.70 3.77
C GLU A 67 -2.95 28.68 3.48
N ILE A 68 -1.71 28.20 3.36
CA ILE A 68 -0.54 29.04 3.04
C ILE A 68 -0.67 29.67 1.65
N GLU A 69 -1.15 28.92 0.66
CA GLU A 69 -1.35 29.42 -0.71
C GLU A 69 -2.41 30.53 -0.74
N GLN A 70 -3.47 30.42 0.05
CA GLN A 70 -4.52 31.42 0.14
C GLN A 70 -4.08 32.69 0.89
N GLU A 71 -3.32 32.55 1.97
CA GLU A 71 -2.91 33.67 2.82
C GLU A 71 -1.65 34.38 2.31
N TYR A 72 -0.66 33.62 1.83
CA TYR A 72 0.69 34.11 1.52
C TYR A 72 1.13 33.83 0.08
N GLY A 73 0.29 33.15 -0.70
CA GLY A 73 0.53 32.85 -2.11
C GLY A 73 1.35 31.58 -2.37
N GLU A 74 1.36 31.16 -3.64
CA GLU A 74 1.95 29.89 -4.07
C GLU A 74 3.46 29.75 -3.77
N ARG A 75 4.21 30.87 -3.76
CA ARG A 75 5.65 30.85 -3.47
C ARG A 75 5.94 30.39 -2.05
N GLU A 76 5.21 30.90 -1.06
CA GLU A 76 5.39 30.50 0.34
C GLU A 76 4.90 29.07 0.57
N ALA A 77 3.79 28.66 -0.06
CA ALA A 77 3.33 27.27 -0.01
C ALA A 77 4.36 26.27 -0.61
N ASN A 78 5.06 26.67 -1.67
CA ASN A 78 6.17 25.88 -2.23
C ASN A 78 7.39 25.86 -1.29
N LYS A 79 7.69 26.93 -0.56
CA LYS A 79 8.74 26.93 0.48
C LYS A 79 8.39 25.98 1.63
N PHE A 80 7.13 25.95 2.06
CA PHE A 80 6.65 24.97 3.03
C PHE A 80 6.89 23.54 2.52
N THR A 81 6.59 23.26 1.26
CA THR A 81 6.86 21.95 0.65
C THR A 81 8.35 21.63 0.62
N ASN A 82 9.22 22.62 0.35
CA ASN A 82 10.67 22.45 0.45
C ASN A 82 11.12 22.10 1.87
N ASN A 83 10.63 22.84 2.86
CA ASN A 83 10.91 22.61 4.27
C ASN A 83 10.49 21.20 4.69
N LEU A 84 9.26 20.80 4.35
CA LEU A 84 8.71 19.48 4.62
C LEU A 84 9.58 18.39 4.00
N VAL A 85 9.96 18.51 2.72
CA VAL A 85 10.84 17.55 2.04
C VAL A 85 12.19 17.44 2.73
N ASN A 86 12.82 18.55 3.13
CA ASN A 86 14.15 18.53 3.74
C ASN A 86 14.12 17.91 5.15
N ILE A 87 13.14 18.28 5.99
CA ILE A 87 12.91 17.66 7.30
C ILE A 87 12.64 16.16 7.13
N PHE A 88 11.80 15.82 6.15
CA PHE A 88 11.44 14.45 5.86
C PHE A 88 12.64 13.59 5.40
N LEU A 89 13.52 14.13 4.54
CA LEU A 89 14.75 13.45 4.15
C LEU A 89 15.69 13.26 5.36
N CYS A 90 15.78 14.23 6.26
CA CYS A 90 16.54 14.08 7.51
C CYS A 90 15.97 12.96 8.39
N LEU A 91 14.63 12.92 8.57
CA LEU A 91 13.95 11.84 9.29
C LEU A 91 14.20 10.47 8.65
N CYS A 92 14.16 10.38 7.31
CA CYS A 92 14.52 9.17 6.58
C CYS A 92 15.93 8.70 6.88
N THR A 93 16.90 9.62 6.90
CA THR A 93 18.29 9.28 7.24
C THR A 93 18.38 8.64 8.62
N ILE A 94 17.69 9.20 9.62
CA ILE A 94 17.65 8.65 10.98
C ILE A 94 17.04 7.25 10.99
N ILE A 95 15.89 7.06 10.33
CA ILE A 95 15.20 5.77 10.25
C ILE A 95 16.06 4.72 9.54
N ILE A 96 16.73 5.11 8.45
CA ILE A 96 17.60 4.22 7.68
C ILE A 96 18.81 3.82 8.51
N ILE A 97 19.50 4.77 9.16
CA ILE A 97 20.63 4.45 10.04
C ILE A 97 20.19 3.47 11.13
N PHE A 98 19.07 3.76 11.80
CA PHE A 98 18.53 2.88 12.83
C PHE A 98 18.22 1.48 12.29
N GLY A 99 17.50 1.36 11.17
CA GLY A 99 17.15 0.06 10.61
C GLY A 99 18.33 -0.69 9.99
N LEU A 100 19.39 -0.01 9.56
CA LEU A 100 20.65 -0.65 9.14
C LEU A 100 21.46 -1.16 10.35
N THR A 101 21.47 -0.43 11.46
CA THR A 101 22.12 -0.86 12.71
C THR A 101 21.38 -2.02 13.35
N PHE A 102 20.04 -1.97 13.37
CA PHE A 102 19.18 -2.96 14.03
C PHE A 102 18.45 -3.87 13.05
N THR A 103 19.05 -4.19 11.90
CA THR A 103 18.34 -4.95 10.85
C THR A 103 17.88 -6.32 11.32
N GLU A 104 18.70 -7.09 12.03
CA GLU A 104 18.30 -8.41 12.51
C GLU A 104 17.15 -8.35 13.52
N PRO A 105 17.21 -7.54 14.60
CA PRO A 105 16.05 -7.34 15.47
C PRO A 105 14.80 -6.90 14.72
N LEU A 106 14.96 -6.00 13.74
CA LEU A 106 13.85 -5.51 12.92
C LEU A 106 13.24 -6.65 12.09
N VAL A 107 14.04 -7.49 11.44
CA VAL A 107 13.56 -8.66 10.70
C VAL A 107 12.87 -9.65 11.64
N LYS A 108 13.46 -9.96 12.80
CA LYS A 108 12.85 -10.87 13.80
C LYS A 108 11.56 -10.32 14.41
N MET A 109 11.37 -9.00 14.43
CA MET A 109 10.10 -8.39 14.85
C MET A 109 8.96 -8.67 13.87
N PHE A 110 9.25 -8.77 12.56
CA PHE A 110 8.26 -9.08 11.53
C PHE A 110 8.14 -10.57 11.21
N ALA A 111 9.20 -11.33 11.48
CA ALA A 111 9.31 -12.74 11.15
C ALA A 111 10.16 -13.46 12.21
N LYS A 112 9.60 -13.63 13.40
CA LYS A 112 10.28 -14.25 14.54
C LYS A 112 10.76 -15.68 14.27
N GLY A 113 10.07 -16.42 13.41
CA GLY A 113 10.42 -17.80 13.04
C GLY A 113 11.51 -17.93 11.99
N PHE A 114 12.07 -16.83 11.49
CA PHE A 114 13.18 -16.89 10.54
C PHE A 114 14.49 -17.27 11.24
N GLU A 115 15.10 -18.34 10.74
CA GLU A 115 16.39 -18.85 11.17
C GLU A 115 17.28 -19.20 9.96
N GLY A 116 18.56 -19.45 10.21
CA GLY A 116 19.54 -19.90 9.22
C GLY A 116 19.58 -19.02 7.97
N GLU A 117 19.50 -19.66 6.80
CA GLU A 117 19.60 -19.00 5.49
C GLU A 117 18.48 -17.98 5.26
N THR A 118 17.24 -18.29 5.66
CA THR A 118 16.08 -17.40 5.48
C THR A 118 16.26 -16.08 6.22
N LEU A 119 16.77 -16.13 7.45
CA LEU A 119 17.08 -14.94 8.24
C LEU A 119 18.20 -14.13 7.59
N ALA A 120 19.28 -14.78 7.14
CA ALA A 120 20.40 -14.12 6.50
C ALA A 120 19.98 -13.40 5.20
N LEU A 121 19.21 -14.07 4.34
CA LEU A 121 18.61 -13.49 3.13
C LEU A 121 17.73 -12.29 3.47
N SER A 122 16.85 -12.44 4.46
CA SER A 122 15.93 -11.37 4.89
C SER A 122 16.68 -10.14 5.39
N ILE A 123 17.75 -10.33 6.18
CA ILE A 123 18.61 -9.23 6.66
C ILE A 123 19.25 -8.51 5.47
N GLN A 124 19.84 -9.24 4.53
CA GLN A 124 20.51 -8.63 3.38
C GLN A 124 19.54 -7.90 2.46
N PHE A 125 18.38 -8.48 2.18
CA PHE A 125 17.33 -7.81 1.42
C PHE A 125 16.79 -6.58 2.14
N THR A 126 16.63 -6.66 3.47
CA THR A 126 16.15 -5.52 4.26
C THR A 126 17.14 -4.38 4.25
N LYS A 127 18.45 -4.65 4.39
CA LYS A 127 19.49 -3.59 4.28
C LYS A 127 19.39 -2.82 2.97
N LEU A 128 19.14 -3.52 1.86
CA LEU A 128 18.93 -2.91 0.55
C LEU A 128 17.60 -2.14 0.51
N SER A 129 16.49 -2.78 0.90
CA SER A 129 15.16 -2.17 0.82
C SER A 129 14.99 -0.94 1.71
N MET A 130 15.75 -0.81 2.80
CA MET A 130 15.74 0.39 3.65
C MET A 130 16.06 1.66 2.84
N LEU A 131 16.87 1.60 1.78
CA LEU A 131 17.12 2.77 0.93
C LEU A 131 15.88 3.24 0.17
N SER A 132 14.87 2.38 -0.03
CA SER A 132 13.64 2.75 -0.72
C SER A 132 12.83 3.82 0.05
N ILE A 133 13.05 3.93 1.36
CA ILE A 133 12.39 4.87 2.28
C ILE A 133 12.47 6.32 1.80
N TYR A 134 13.65 6.77 1.36
CA TYR A 134 13.82 8.13 0.83
C TYR A 134 12.85 8.40 -0.33
N PHE A 135 12.80 7.47 -1.28
CA PHE A 135 12.00 7.61 -2.48
C PHE A 135 10.52 7.47 -2.20
N THR A 136 10.12 6.54 -1.32
CA THR A 136 8.72 6.31 -0.97
C THR A 136 8.07 7.56 -0.39
N GLY A 137 8.72 8.23 0.56
CA GLY A 137 8.13 9.44 1.14
C GLY A 137 8.10 10.64 0.19
N LEU A 138 9.10 10.79 -0.69
CA LEU A 138 9.02 11.77 -1.77
C LEU A 138 7.85 11.49 -2.72
N VAL A 139 7.60 10.21 -3.04
CA VAL A 139 6.43 9.79 -3.83
C VAL A 139 5.13 10.18 -3.12
N TYR A 140 5.02 10.02 -1.80
CA TYR A 140 3.85 10.50 -1.04
C TYR A 140 3.67 12.02 -1.16
N ILE A 141 4.69 12.82 -0.81
CA ILE A 141 4.59 14.29 -0.83
C ILE A 141 4.23 14.79 -2.23
N PHE A 142 4.92 14.31 -3.26
CA PHE A 142 4.69 14.76 -4.63
C PHE A 142 3.38 14.25 -5.22
N SER A 143 2.88 13.09 -4.78
CA SER A 143 1.55 12.63 -5.15
C SER A 143 0.47 13.58 -4.64
N GLU A 144 0.57 14.03 -3.39
CA GLU A 144 -0.40 14.96 -2.80
C GLU A 144 -0.27 16.37 -3.38
N TYR A 145 0.94 16.83 -3.65
CA TYR A 145 1.16 18.08 -4.39
C TYR A 145 0.48 18.06 -5.76
N LEU A 146 0.65 16.97 -6.53
CA LEU A 146 0.02 16.85 -7.84
C LEU A 146 -1.51 16.77 -7.74
N ARG A 147 -2.06 16.06 -6.74
CA ARG A 147 -3.50 16.03 -6.48
C ARG A 147 -4.05 17.43 -6.16
N LEU A 148 -3.35 18.18 -5.31
CA LEU A 148 -3.68 19.56 -4.98
C LEU A 148 -3.70 20.45 -6.24
N LYS A 149 -2.73 20.28 -7.14
CA LYS A 149 -2.68 21.01 -8.44
C LYS A 149 -3.60 20.41 -9.52
N GLY A 150 -4.54 19.55 -9.13
CA GLY A 150 -5.60 18.98 -10.00
C GLY A 150 -5.17 17.80 -10.87
N ASN A 151 -3.97 17.27 -10.71
CA ASN A 151 -3.46 16.12 -11.46
C ASN A 151 -3.59 14.82 -10.64
N TYR A 152 -4.75 14.19 -10.74
CA TYR A 152 -5.07 12.92 -10.07
C TYR A 152 -4.57 11.69 -10.83
N ILE A 153 -4.33 11.81 -12.14
CA ILE A 153 -4.04 10.69 -13.04
C ILE A 153 -2.65 10.13 -12.77
N LEU A 154 -1.63 10.99 -12.62
CA LEU A 154 -0.25 10.53 -12.39
C LEU A 154 -0.10 9.80 -11.05
N PRO A 155 -0.59 10.35 -9.91
CA PRO A 155 -0.60 9.61 -8.64
C PRO A 155 -1.33 8.28 -8.72
N ALA A 156 -2.42 8.17 -9.51
CA ALA A 156 -3.12 6.90 -9.71
C ALA A 156 -2.34 5.89 -10.57
N SER A 157 -1.37 6.36 -11.36
CA SER A 157 -0.62 5.56 -12.33
C SER A 157 0.72 5.03 -11.80
N ILE A 158 1.16 5.43 -10.60
CA ILE A 158 2.47 5.05 -10.04
C ILE A 158 2.65 3.53 -9.89
N GLY A 159 1.57 2.76 -9.74
CA GLY A 159 1.66 1.31 -9.64
C GLY A 159 2.13 0.63 -10.94
N PHE A 160 1.99 1.26 -12.12
CA PHE A 160 2.47 0.68 -13.38
C PHE A 160 4.00 0.57 -13.44
N PRO A 161 4.79 1.66 -13.32
CA PRO A 161 6.25 1.55 -13.32
C PRO A 161 6.74 0.68 -12.16
N MET A 162 6.11 0.78 -10.98
CA MET A 162 6.47 -0.06 -9.85
C MET A 162 6.39 -1.55 -10.20
N ASN A 163 5.23 -2.02 -10.67
CA ASN A 163 5.04 -3.43 -10.97
C ASN A 163 5.91 -3.89 -12.14
N PHE A 164 6.12 -3.05 -13.16
CA PHE A 164 7.02 -3.36 -14.27
C PHE A 164 8.44 -3.69 -13.80
N PHE A 165 9.04 -2.82 -12.98
CA PHE A 165 10.40 -3.02 -12.47
C PHE A 165 10.50 -4.23 -11.53
N VAL A 166 9.50 -4.47 -10.67
CA VAL A 166 9.52 -5.66 -9.81
C VAL A 166 9.36 -6.95 -10.63
N ILE A 167 8.46 -6.97 -11.62
CA ILE A 167 8.30 -8.12 -12.52
C ILE A 167 9.61 -8.40 -13.27
N ALA A 168 10.21 -7.37 -13.86
CA ALA A 168 11.50 -7.50 -14.55
C ALA A 168 12.60 -8.03 -13.62
N ALA A 169 12.66 -7.52 -12.39
CA ALA A 169 13.61 -7.98 -11.40
C ALA A 169 13.42 -9.45 -11.02
N ILE A 170 12.17 -9.93 -10.89
CA ILE A 170 11.90 -11.36 -10.65
C ILE A 170 12.46 -12.20 -11.79
N PHE A 171 12.18 -11.85 -13.06
CA PHE A 171 12.71 -12.57 -14.22
C PHE A 171 14.24 -12.58 -14.28
N ILE A 172 14.89 -11.44 -14.02
CA ILE A 172 16.36 -11.34 -14.06
C ILE A 172 16.98 -12.10 -12.88
N SER A 173 16.42 -11.95 -11.68
CA SER A 173 16.93 -12.59 -10.46
C SER A 173 16.94 -14.12 -10.55
N PHE A 174 15.91 -14.70 -11.19
CA PHE A 174 15.82 -16.14 -11.40
C PHE A 174 16.94 -16.68 -12.30
N LYS A 175 17.42 -15.87 -13.26
CA LYS A 175 18.49 -16.25 -14.19
C LYS A 175 19.90 -15.90 -13.71
N THR A 176 20.00 -15.04 -12.69
CA THR A 176 21.28 -14.42 -12.30
C THR A 176 21.49 -14.56 -10.79
N ASN A 177 21.06 -13.57 -10.02
CA ASN A 177 21.27 -13.50 -8.59
C ASN A 177 19.99 -13.01 -7.87
N ILE A 178 19.65 -13.65 -6.77
CA ILE A 178 18.46 -13.36 -5.97
C ILE A 178 18.49 -11.92 -5.39
N PHE A 179 19.66 -11.32 -5.16
CA PHE A 179 19.75 -9.90 -4.72
C PHE A 179 19.16 -8.91 -5.71
N VAL A 180 19.01 -9.29 -6.99
CA VAL A 180 18.34 -8.47 -8.00
C VAL A 180 16.88 -8.19 -7.61
N LEU A 181 16.22 -9.05 -6.83
CA LEU A 181 14.88 -8.79 -6.30
C LEU A 181 14.84 -7.48 -5.48
N SER A 182 15.79 -7.31 -4.56
CA SER A 182 15.85 -6.14 -3.67
C SER A 182 16.24 -4.88 -4.42
N ILE A 183 17.21 -4.98 -5.34
CA ILE A 183 17.60 -3.85 -6.21
C ILE A 183 16.42 -3.44 -7.10
N GLY A 184 15.72 -4.42 -7.66
CA GLY A 184 14.51 -4.23 -8.46
C GLY A 184 13.41 -3.51 -7.71
N PHE A 185 13.19 -3.85 -6.44
CA PHE A 185 12.26 -3.13 -5.59
C PHE A 185 12.65 -1.66 -5.41
N ILE A 186 13.93 -1.35 -5.15
CA ILE A 186 14.38 0.05 -5.04
C ILE A 186 14.16 0.80 -6.35
N LEU A 187 14.57 0.22 -7.49
CA LEU A 187 14.35 0.79 -8.82
C LEU A 187 12.85 0.99 -9.12
N SER A 188 11.99 0.11 -8.59
CA SER A 188 10.54 0.25 -8.72
C SER A 188 9.98 1.48 -7.99
N ILE A 189 10.56 1.89 -6.87
CA ILE A 189 10.16 3.12 -6.17
C ILE A 189 10.81 4.34 -6.84
N ILE A 190 12.07 4.26 -7.25
CA ILE A 190 12.75 5.32 -8.01
C ILE A 190 11.98 5.64 -9.29
N SER A 191 11.52 4.64 -10.03
CA SER A 191 10.76 4.84 -11.27
C SER A 191 9.42 5.55 -11.04
N GLN A 192 8.75 5.34 -9.89
CA GLN A 192 7.59 6.14 -9.50
C GLN A 192 7.96 7.61 -9.33
N LEU A 193 9.06 7.89 -8.64
CA LEU A 193 9.53 9.24 -8.44
C LEU A 193 9.89 9.93 -9.76
N ILE A 194 10.60 9.22 -10.65
CA ILE A 194 10.94 9.69 -11.99
C ILE A 194 9.68 10.03 -12.80
N LEU A 195 8.59 9.27 -12.65
CA LEU A 195 7.32 9.57 -13.29
C LEU A 195 6.70 10.88 -12.77
N LEU A 196 6.78 11.17 -11.47
CA LEU A 196 6.14 12.33 -10.85
C LEU A 196 6.94 13.63 -11.02
N VAL A 197 8.26 13.59 -10.85
CA VAL A 197 9.14 14.78 -10.77
C VAL A 197 9.00 15.76 -11.95
N PRO A 198 8.95 15.31 -13.22
CA PRO A 198 8.79 16.23 -14.35
C PRO A 198 7.49 17.05 -14.28
N PHE A 199 6.42 16.46 -13.77
CA PHE A 199 5.11 17.11 -13.68
C PHE A 199 5.00 18.02 -12.47
N VAL A 200 5.68 17.68 -11.39
CA VAL A 200 5.85 18.57 -10.24
C VAL A 200 6.59 19.84 -10.68
N ARG A 201 7.69 19.72 -11.42
CA ARG A 201 8.44 20.87 -11.96
C ARG A 201 7.62 21.71 -12.95
N LYS A 202 6.83 21.08 -13.81
CA LYS A 202 5.91 21.78 -14.73
C LYS A 202 4.83 22.61 -14.02
N LYS A 203 4.53 22.30 -12.75
CA LYS A 203 3.60 23.06 -11.90
C LYS A 203 4.31 24.12 -11.06
N CYS A 204 5.43 24.65 -11.55
CA CYS A 204 6.21 25.74 -10.95
C CYS A 204 6.82 25.43 -9.56
N TYR A 205 6.88 24.16 -9.16
CA TYR A 205 7.67 23.76 -7.99
C TYR A 205 9.14 23.59 -8.37
N ASN A 206 9.99 24.43 -7.77
CA ASN A 206 11.44 24.27 -7.79
C ASN A 206 11.92 23.92 -6.38
N HIS A 207 12.47 22.73 -6.23
CA HIS A 207 13.00 22.29 -4.94
C HIS A 207 14.24 23.09 -4.57
N THR A 208 14.33 23.51 -3.30
CA THR A 208 15.51 24.22 -2.78
C THR A 208 15.88 23.66 -1.41
N PHE A 209 17.13 23.22 -1.27
CA PHE A 209 17.67 22.64 -0.03
C PHE A 209 17.98 23.68 1.06
N LEU A 210 17.90 24.98 0.75
CA LEU A 210 18.22 26.08 1.66
C LEU A 210 17.15 26.35 2.73
N VAL A 211 16.00 25.68 2.66
CA VAL A 211 14.89 25.87 3.61
C VAL A 211 14.85 24.68 4.57
N PHE A 212 15.32 24.87 5.80
CA PHE A 212 15.29 23.86 6.86
C PHE A 212 14.92 24.52 8.19
N ASP A 213 13.63 24.53 8.52
CA ASP A 213 13.11 25.08 9.77
C ASP A 213 12.17 24.08 10.44
N VAL A 214 12.70 23.37 11.44
CA VAL A 214 11.94 22.39 12.25
C VAL A 214 10.95 23.10 13.19
N LYS A 215 11.11 24.40 13.44
CA LYS A 215 10.23 25.17 14.34
C LYS A 215 9.05 25.81 13.62
N ASP A 216 9.01 25.72 12.29
CA ASP A 216 7.91 26.14 11.42
C ASP A 216 6.55 25.67 11.99
N GLU A 217 5.65 26.63 12.20
CA GLU A 217 4.33 26.37 12.79
C GLU A 217 3.48 25.45 11.91
N HIS A 218 3.62 25.56 10.59
CA HIS A 218 2.91 24.71 9.63
C HIS A 218 3.41 23.26 9.67
N ILE A 219 4.70 23.04 9.91
CA ILE A 219 5.27 21.70 10.13
C ILE A 219 4.73 21.11 11.42
N LYS A 220 4.68 21.87 12.52
CA LYS A 220 4.06 21.41 13.78
C LYS A 220 2.60 21.07 13.57
N LYS A 221 1.86 21.91 12.85
CA LYS A 221 0.44 21.67 12.51
C LYS A 221 0.26 20.36 11.74
N ILE A 222 1.15 20.05 10.77
CA ILE A 222 1.17 18.73 10.10
C ILE A 222 1.31 17.62 11.13
N VAL A 223 2.27 17.71 12.05
CA VAL A 223 2.54 16.64 13.03
C VAL A 223 1.34 16.43 13.96
N TYR A 224 0.70 17.51 14.42
CA TYR A 224 -0.50 17.42 15.26
C TYR A 224 -1.69 16.77 14.54
N ILE A 225 -1.89 17.06 13.25
CA ILE A 225 -2.94 16.42 12.44
C ILE A 225 -2.58 14.96 12.12
N ALA A 226 -1.31 14.70 11.84
CA ALA A 226 -0.82 13.39 11.45
C ALA A 226 -0.91 12.37 12.59
N LEU A 227 -0.57 12.75 13.83
CA LEU A 227 -0.47 11.84 14.96
C LEU A 227 -1.76 11.02 15.22
N PRO A 228 -2.96 11.62 15.37
CA PRO A 228 -4.20 10.86 15.55
C PRO A 228 -4.50 9.90 14.40
N VAL A 229 -4.24 10.33 13.16
CA VAL A 229 -4.47 9.50 11.97
C VAL A 229 -3.48 8.34 11.91
N MET A 230 -2.22 8.58 12.26
CA MET A 230 -1.19 7.54 12.37
C MET A 230 -1.60 6.47 13.40
N PHE A 231 -2.15 6.85 14.55
CA PHE A 231 -2.68 5.90 15.53
C PHE A 231 -3.85 5.08 14.95
N GLY A 232 -4.76 5.69 14.20
CA GLY A 232 -5.84 4.97 13.52
C GLY A 232 -5.33 3.93 12.52
N VAL A 233 -4.32 4.28 11.72
CA VAL A 233 -3.72 3.37 10.73
C VAL A 233 -2.84 2.29 11.38
N SER A 234 -2.28 2.56 12.56
CA SER A 234 -1.48 1.62 13.37
C SER A 234 -2.15 0.29 13.58
N VAL A 235 -3.47 0.26 13.78
CA VAL A 235 -4.20 -0.99 13.97
C VAL A 235 -4.05 -1.94 12.77
N ASN A 236 -4.18 -1.44 11.53
CA ASN A 236 -4.07 -2.29 10.35
C ASN A 236 -2.63 -2.79 10.13
N GLN A 237 -1.64 -1.95 10.42
CA GLN A 237 -0.24 -2.34 10.25
C GLN A 237 0.25 -3.31 11.33
N LEU A 238 -0.27 -3.18 12.55
CA LEU A 238 -0.05 -4.16 13.62
C LEU A 238 -0.63 -5.52 13.22
N ASN A 239 -1.81 -5.57 12.58
CA ASN A 239 -2.36 -6.82 12.05
C ASN A 239 -1.41 -7.47 11.03
N VAL A 240 -0.87 -6.69 10.08
CA VAL A 240 0.11 -7.21 9.10
C VAL A 240 1.37 -7.75 9.78
N LEU A 241 1.85 -7.07 10.82
CA LEU A 241 3.01 -7.52 11.59
C LEU A 241 2.73 -8.83 12.33
N ILE A 242 1.58 -8.92 13.01
CA ILE A 242 1.16 -10.12 13.75
C ILE A 242 0.99 -11.30 12.79
N ASP A 243 0.27 -11.11 11.68
CA ASP A 243 0.03 -12.14 10.67
C ASP A 243 1.35 -12.70 10.13
N ARG A 244 2.31 -11.83 9.79
CA ARG A 244 3.62 -12.25 9.29
C ARG A 244 4.46 -12.95 10.34
N THR A 245 4.42 -12.46 11.57
CA THR A 245 5.17 -13.07 12.68
C THR A 245 4.67 -14.48 12.95
N LEU A 246 3.35 -14.67 13.04
CA LEU A 246 2.75 -15.99 13.22
C LEU A 246 2.99 -16.90 12.03
N ALA A 247 2.84 -16.39 10.80
CA ALA A 247 3.09 -17.19 9.60
C ALA A 247 4.55 -17.67 9.52
N SER A 248 5.51 -16.84 9.95
CA SER A 248 6.93 -17.18 9.94
C SER A 248 7.30 -18.33 10.88
N THR A 249 6.55 -18.55 11.97
CA THR A 249 6.84 -19.60 12.95
C THR A 249 6.18 -20.94 12.60
N ILE A 250 5.15 -20.94 11.76
CA ILE A 250 4.35 -22.13 11.45
C ILE A 250 5.00 -22.93 10.31
N ALA A 251 5.41 -22.27 9.23
CA ALA A 251 5.95 -22.96 8.06
C ALA A 251 6.80 -22.04 7.18
N VAL A 252 7.86 -22.60 6.59
CA VAL A 252 8.54 -21.99 5.43
C VAL A 252 7.53 -21.84 4.29
N GLY A 253 7.47 -20.66 3.69
CA GLY A 253 6.46 -20.29 2.70
C GLY A 253 5.16 -19.77 3.32
N GLY A 254 5.04 -19.74 4.66
CA GLY A 254 3.84 -19.28 5.35
C GLY A 254 3.48 -17.84 5.03
N ILE A 255 4.47 -16.95 5.01
CA ILE A 255 4.27 -15.53 4.70
C ILE A 255 3.81 -15.36 3.25
N SER A 256 4.44 -16.09 2.33
CA SER A 256 4.08 -16.08 0.91
C SER A 256 2.68 -16.61 0.68
N ALA A 257 2.30 -17.71 1.33
CA ALA A 257 0.96 -18.28 1.24
C ALA A 257 -0.11 -17.29 1.74
N LEU A 258 0.08 -16.66 2.90
CA LEU A 258 -0.83 -15.61 3.38
C LEU A 258 -0.88 -14.43 2.42
N ASN A 259 0.27 -13.99 1.88
CA ASN A 259 0.31 -12.90 0.92
C ASN A 259 -0.50 -13.23 -0.34
N TYR A 260 -0.30 -14.40 -0.97
CA TYR A 260 -1.04 -14.79 -2.17
C TYR A 260 -2.54 -14.92 -1.92
N ALA A 261 -2.94 -15.54 -0.81
CA ALA A 261 -4.34 -15.62 -0.40
C ALA A 261 -4.96 -14.24 -0.13
N SER A 262 -4.22 -13.34 0.54
CA SER A 262 -4.65 -11.98 0.81
C SER A 262 -4.84 -11.16 -0.47
N LYS A 263 -4.01 -11.38 -1.50
CA LYS A 263 -4.16 -10.72 -2.81
C LYS A 263 -5.40 -11.17 -3.55
N LEU A 264 -5.75 -12.47 -3.48
CA LEU A 264 -7.02 -12.98 -4.00
C LEU A 264 -8.20 -12.36 -3.25
N ASN A 265 -8.14 -12.34 -1.91
CA ASN A 265 -9.17 -11.72 -1.08
C ASN A 265 -9.36 -10.23 -1.43
N GLY A 266 -8.26 -9.48 -1.52
CA GLY A 266 -8.26 -8.07 -1.88
C GLY A 266 -8.73 -7.79 -3.31
N PHE A 267 -8.58 -8.75 -4.23
CA PHE A 267 -9.14 -8.64 -5.58
C PHE A 267 -10.67 -8.69 -5.55
N VAL A 268 -11.25 -9.64 -4.82
CA VAL A 268 -12.71 -9.75 -4.62
C VAL A 268 -13.26 -8.51 -3.93
N GLN A 269 -12.64 -8.08 -2.84
CA GLN A 269 -13.03 -6.86 -2.12
C GLN A 269 -12.90 -5.61 -3.02
N GLY A 270 -11.82 -5.51 -3.79
CA GLY A 270 -11.61 -4.41 -4.71
C GLY A 270 -12.66 -4.33 -5.81
N LEU A 271 -13.10 -5.48 -6.33
CA LEU A 271 -14.09 -5.55 -7.40
C LEU A 271 -15.48 -5.16 -6.92
N PHE A 272 -15.93 -5.72 -5.80
CA PHE A 272 -17.31 -5.54 -5.32
C PHE A 272 -17.41 -4.43 -4.25
N VAL A 273 -16.70 -4.57 -3.13
CA VAL A 273 -16.84 -3.67 -1.97
C VAL A 273 -16.36 -2.27 -2.29
N THR A 274 -15.13 -2.12 -2.80
CA THR A 274 -14.56 -0.79 -3.07
C THR A 274 -15.35 -0.05 -4.15
N THR A 275 -15.79 -0.74 -5.20
CA THR A 275 -16.59 -0.16 -6.29
C THR A 275 -17.91 0.40 -5.76
N ILE A 276 -18.69 -0.41 -5.03
CA ILE A 276 -19.97 0.02 -4.46
C ILE A 276 -19.75 1.19 -3.49
N SER A 277 -18.78 1.06 -2.59
CA SER A 277 -18.48 2.10 -1.59
C SER A 277 -18.05 3.42 -2.22
N THR A 278 -17.32 3.39 -3.33
CA THR A 278 -16.89 4.60 -4.05
C THR A 278 -18.04 5.33 -4.72
N VAL A 279 -19.00 4.58 -5.30
CA VAL A 279 -20.19 5.16 -5.93
C VAL A 279 -21.16 5.70 -4.88
N MET A 280 -21.32 5.00 -3.76
CA MET A 280 -22.27 5.38 -2.71
C MET A 280 -21.76 6.53 -1.84
N TYR A 281 -20.45 6.69 -1.66
CA TYR A 281 -19.88 7.69 -0.74
C TYR A 281 -20.38 9.13 -1.00
N PRO A 282 -20.33 9.69 -2.23
CA PRO A 282 -20.82 11.04 -2.46
C PRO A 282 -22.32 11.20 -2.17
N MET A 283 -23.11 10.14 -2.35
CA MET A 283 -24.55 10.14 -2.08
C MET A 283 -24.82 10.19 -0.57
N ILE A 284 -24.13 9.35 0.19
CA ILE A 284 -24.19 9.30 1.65
C ILE A 284 -23.73 10.64 2.26
N SER A 285 -22.57 11.17 1.85
CA SER A 285 -22.05 12.44 2.36
C SER A 285 -22.98 13.62 2.08
N LYS A 286 -23.60 13.66 0.89
CA LYS A 286 -24.54 14.72 0.53
C LYS A 286 -25.81 14.66 1.40
N MET A 287 -26.35 13.48 1.64
CA MET A 287 -27.56 13.30 2.46
C MET A 287 -27.30 13.60 3.94
N ALA A 288 -26.14 13.20 4.45
CA ALA A 288 -25.70 13.52 5.81
C ALA A 288 -25.58 15.04 6.01
N ALA A 289 -24.95 15.75 5.07
CA ALA A 289 -24.84 17.22 5.12
C ALA A 289 -26.20 17.94 5.05
N GLN A 290 -27.22 17.31 4.45
CA GLN A 290 -28.57 17.84 4.36
C GLN A 290 -29.47 17.46 5.56
N ASN A 291 -28.92 16.77 6.58
CA ASN A 291 -29.67 16.26 7.75
C ASN A 291 -30.89 15.40 7.39
N ASN A 292 -30.92 14.79 6.20
CA ASN A 292 -32.03 13.94 5.76
C ASN A 292 -31.80 12.48 6.17
N PHE A 293 -31.87 12.22 7.48
CA PHE A 293 -31.57 10.92 8.07
C PHE A 293 -32.47 9.78 7.59
N HIS A 294 -33.72 10.07 7.20
CA HIS A 294 -34.63 9.07 6.67
C HIS A 294 -34.12 8.51 5.33
N VAL A 295 -33.75 9.40 4.40
CA VAL A 295 -33.20 8.99 3.10
C VAL A 295 -31.81 8.38 3.26
N LEU A 296 -30.98 8.92 4.16
CA LEU A 296 -29.69 8.35 4.50
C LEU A 296 -29.81 6.88 4.95
N LYS A 297 -30.70 6.58 5.91
CA LYS A 297 -30.93 5.22 6.41
C LYS A 297 -31.34 4.28 5.28
N LYS A 298 -32.22 4.74 4.39
CA LYS A 298 -32.65 3.96 3.22
C LYS A 298 -31.47 3.67 2.28
N SER A 299 -30.68 4.67 1.93
CA SER A 299 -29.51 4.50 1.06
C SER A 299 -28.41 3.63 1.66
N VAL A 300 -28.16 3.72 2.97
CA VAL A 300 -27.23 2.81 3.66
C VAL A 300 -27.76 1.38 3.65
N SER A 301 -29.06 1.18 3.89
CA SER A 301 -29.68 -0.16 3.82
C SER A 301 -29.60 -0.75 2.40
N GLU A 302 -29.83 0.07 1.37
CA GLU A 302 -29.68 -0.34 -0.03
C GLU A 302 -28.23 -0.70 -0.35
N ALA A 303 -27.25 0.07 0.13
CA ALA A 303 -25.83 -0.23 -0.03
C ALA A 303 -25.44 -1.55 0.63
N ILE A 304 -25.92 -1.80 1.86
CA ILE A 304 -25.69 -3.05 2.59
C ILE A 304 -26.28 -4.24 1.82
N ASN A 305 -27.51 -4.11 1.33
CA ASN A 305 -28.17 -5.15 0.54
C ASN A 305 -27.40 -5.43 -0.76
N LEU A 306 -26.93 -4.39 -1.47
CA LEU A 306 -26.11 -4.54 -2.67
C LEU A 306 -24.78 -5.22 -2.38
N ILE A 307 -24.07 -4.85 -1.30
CA ILE A 307 -22.84 -5.52 -0.91
C ILE A 307 -23.11 -6.99 -0.59
N ASN A 308 -24.13 -7.29 0.21
CA ASN A 308 -24.45 -8.67 0.57
C ASN A 308 -24.82 -9.51 -0.66
N LEU A 309 -25.56 -8.93 -1.62
CA LEU A 309 -25.95 -9.60 -2.86
C LEU A 309 -24.74 -10.10 -3.68
N PHE A 310 -23.63 -9.36 -3.68
CA PHE A 310 -22.42 -9.76 -4.42
C PHE A 310 -21.38 -10.47 -3.57
N VAL A 311 -21.16 -10.01 -2.34
CA VAL A 311 -20.09 -10.50 -1.47
C VAL A 311 -20.43 -11.85 -0.85
N ILE A 312 -21.70 -12.14 -0.53
CA ILE A 312 -22.07 -13.46 0.01
C ILE A 312 -21.82 -14.56 -1.02
N PRO A 313 -22.31 -14.49 -2.28
CA PRO A 313 -21.98 -15.49 -3.29
C PRO A 313 -20.47 -15.59 -3.58
N ALA A 314 -19.76 -14.46 -3.62
CA ALA A 314 -18.31 -14.46 -3.81
C ALA A 314 -17.57 -15.13 -2.64
N THR A 315 -18.04 -14.94 -1.41
CA THR A 315 -17.51 -15.58 -0.21
C THR A 315 -17.72 -17.09 -0.28
N VAL A 316 -18.94 -17.54 -0.55
CA VAL A 316 -19.28 -18.96 -0.70
C VAL A 316 -18.47 -19.59 -1.83
N GLY A 317 -18.38 -18.93 -2.98
CA GLY A 317 -17.57 -19.39 -4.11
C GLY A 317 -16.09 -19.51 -3.77
N ALA A 318 -15.52 -18.51 -3.08
CA ALA A 318 -14.12 -18.54 -2.67
C ALA A 318 -13.83 -19.62 -1.61
N ILE A 319 -14.79 -19.93 -0.75
CA ILE A 319 -14.71 -21.03 0.24
C ILE A 319 -14.75 -22.38 -0.48
N ILE A 320 -15.73 -22.63 -1.34
CA ILE A 320 -15.93 -23.91 -2.02
C ILE A 320 -14.81 -24.17 -3.05
N PHE A 321 -14.43 -23.14 -3.80
CA PHE A 321 -13.46 -23.25 -4.89
C PHE A 321 -12.07 -22.73 -4.49
N ALA A 322 -11.74 -22.68 -3.20
CA ALA A 322 -10.47 -22.16 -2.72
C ALA A 322 -9.27 -22.81 -3.43
N GLU A 323 -9.20 -24.15 -3.38
CA GLU A 323 -8.11 -24.90 -4.02
C GLU A 323 -8.12 -24.79 -5.55
N PRO A 324 -9.24 -25.00 -6.27
CA PRO A 324 -9.29 -24.79 -7.71
C PRO A 324 -8.84 -23.39 -8.17
N VAL A 325 -9.25 -22.34 -7.46
CA VAL A 325 -8.89 -20.95 -7.79
C VAL A 325 -7.40 -20.71 -7.57
N VAL A 326 -6.85 -21.15 -6.44
CA VAL A 326 -5.41 -21.02 -6.15
C VAL A 326 -4.60 -21.85 -7.16
N LYS A 327 -5.02 -23.07 -7.47
CA LYS A 327 -4.35 -23.94 -8.44
C LYS A 327 -4.34 -23.32 -9.84
N LEU A 328 -5.46 -22.77 -10.28
CA LEU A 328 -5.58 -22.13 -11.60
C LEU A 328 -4.62 -20.93 -11.74
N LEU A 329 -4.49 -20.14 -10.68
CA LEU A 329 -3.77 -18.86 -10.72
C LEU A 329 -2.29 -19.00 -10.36
N PHE A 330 -1.97 -19.88 -9.42
CA PHE A 330 -0.62 -20.01 -8.86
C PHE A 330 -0.01 -21.40 -9.04
N GLY A 331 -0.79 -22.46 -9.26
CA GLY A 331 -0.34 -23.87 -9.34
C GLY A 331 0.50 -24.21 -10.57
N ARG A 332 1.65 -23.56 -10.73
CA ARG A 332 2.61 -23.70 -11.84
C ARG A 332 4.00 -23.24 -11.41
N GLY A 333 5.02 -23.69 -12.13
CA GLY A 333 6.42 -23.33 -11.85
C GLY A 333 6.88 -23.88 -10.49
N ALA A 334 7.51 -23.03 -9.68
CA ALA A 334 8.02 -23.35 -8.34
C ALA A 334 6.93 -23.47 -7.26
N PHE A 335 5.66 -23.27 -7.61
CA PHE A 335 4.55 -23.34 -6.66
C PHE A 335 4.07 -24.79 -6.48
N ASP A 336 4.57 -25.44 -5.42
CA ASP A 336 4.34 -26.85 -5.14
C ASP A 336 2.98 -27.15 -4.47
N SER A 337 2.69 -28.44 -4.26
CA SER A 337 1.44 -28.90 -3.64
C SER A 337 1.28 -28.40 -2.19
N LYS A 338 2.40 -28.20 -1.48
CA LYS A 338 2.37 -27.68 -0.10
C LYS A 338 1.97 -26.21 -0.09
N ALA A 339 2.57 -25.39 -0.96
CA ALA A 339 2.21 -24.00 -1.18
C ALA A 339 0.74 -23.86 -1.60
N LEU A 340 0.27 -24.74 -2.49
CA LEU A 340 -1.13 -24.82 -2.90
C LEU A 340 -2.06 -25.07 -1.71
N SER A 341 -1.79 -26.09 -0.90
CA SER A 341 -2.61 -26.40 0.28
C SER A 341 -2.61 -25.24 1.29
N MET A 342 -1.44 -24.69 1.63
CA MET A 342 -1.30 -23.58 2.58
C MET A 342 -2.07 -22.34 2.11
N THR A 343 -1.93 -21.98 0.84
CA THR A 343 -2.57 -20.79 0.27
C THR A 343 -4.08 -20.96 0.14
N SER A 344 -4.55 -22.17 -0.21
CA SER A 344 -5.98 -22.48 -0.32
C SER A 344 -6.67 -22.45 1.04
N ASN A 345 -6.04 -23.01 2.08
CA ASN A 345 -6.53 -22.92 3.45
C ASN A 345 -6.57 -21.47 3.94
N ALA A 346 -5.54 -20.69 3.67
CA ALA A 346 -5.52 -19.27 4.01
C ALA A 346 -6.65 -18.49 3.29
N LEU A 347 -6.90 -18.77 2.01
CA LEU A 347 -8.00 -18.15 1.26
C LEU A 347 -9.35 -18.51 1.87
N PHE A 348 -9.58 -19.78 2.21
CA PHE A 348 -10.81 -20.24 2.86
C PHE A 348 -11.12 -19.41 4.12
N PHE A 349 -10.14 -19.24 5.02
CA PHE A 349 -10.34 -18.47 6.25
C PHE A 349 -10.47 -16.96 5.99
N TYR A 350 -9.72 -16.41 5.03
CA TYR A 350 -9.86 -15.00 4.64
C TYR A 350 -11.22 -14.69 4.02
N SER A 351 -11.82 -15.64 3.29
CA SER A 351 -13.13 -15.48 2.67
C SER A 351 -14.25 -15.27 3.69
N ILE A 352 -14.18 -15.93 4.85
CA ILE A 352 -15.17 -15.73 5.94
C ILE A 352 -15.22 -14.25 6.37
N GLY A 353 -14.07 -13.57 6.38
CA GLY A 353 -13.96 -12.15 6.74
C GLY A 353 -14.45 -11.16 5.66
N MET A 354 -14.72 -11.59 4.42
CA MET A 354 -15.10 -10.70 3.31
C MET A 354 -16.40 -9.94 3.59
N ILE A 355 -17.40 -10.62 4.16
CA ILE A 355 -18.70 -10.01 4.48
C ILE A 355 -18.53 -8.92 5.53
N GLY A 356 -17.82 -9.23 6.63
CA GLY A 356 -17.53 -8.27 7.69
C GLY A 356 -16.75 -7.05 7.18
N TYR A 357 -15.77 -7.27 6.31
CA TYR A 357 -15.05 -6.19 5.66
C TYR A 357 -15.97 -5.29 4.81
N GLY A 358 -16.85 -5.90 4.00
CA GLY A 358 -17.81 -5.18 3.17
C GLY A 358 -18.75 -4.29 3.98
N LEU A 359 -19.31 -4.82 5.06
CA LEU A 359 -20.17 -4.07 5.97
C LEU A 359 -19.42 -2.93 6.66
N ARG A 360 -18.21 -3.20 7.17
CA ARG A 360 -17.37 -2.19 7.82
C ARG A 360 -17.11 -1.00 6.89
N GLU A 361 -16.81 -1.26 5.62
CA GLU A 361 -16.45 -0.21 4.64
C GLU A 361 -17.62 0.72 4.31
N ILE A 362 -18.86 0.22 4.30
CA ILE A 362 -20.05 1.08 4.16
C ILE A 362 -20.29 1.87 5.44
N LEU A 363 -20.27 1.19 6.58
CA LEU A 363 -20.66 1.79 7.85
C LEU A 363 -19.69 2.91 8.25
N SER A 364 -18.38 2.72 8.09
CA SER A 364 -17.36 3.72 8.41
C SER A 364 -17.39 4.97 7.51
N ARG A 365 -18.22 4.97 6.46
CA ARG A 365 -18.42 6.11 5.55
C ARG A 365 -19.73 6.84 5.82
N ALA A 366 -20.66 6.20 6.54
CA ALA A 366 -21.94 6.75 6.92
C ALA A 366 -21.88 7.46 8.29
N PHE A 367 -20.98 7.02 9.16
CA PHE A 367 -20.67 7.55 10.48
C PHE A 367 -19.22 8.02 10.49
#